data_AF-A0A7W2MN27-F1
#
_entry.id   AF-A0A7W2MN27-F1
#
_cell.length_a   1.000
_cell.length_b   1.000
_cell.length_c   1.000
_cell.angle_alpha   90.00
_cell.angle_beta   90.00
_cell.angle_gamma   90.00
#
_symmetry.space_group_name_H-M   'P 1'
#
loop_
_entity.id
_entity.type
_entity.pdbx_description
1 polymer ?
#
loop_
_entity_poly.entity_id
_entity_poly.type
_entity_poly.pdbx_seq_one_letter_code
_entity_poly.pdbx_strand_id
1 'polypeptide(L)'
;MFKVSRVENSNNEQVQRLKLSAFIPTFKHFIASKKSLLIPVLFFLAYYSYYVIYQTNRDQQQTRQIVAAPKINDIYLFNFRIVSHNLRPNEKYRIAKVVDITGDIITLVYGSFYYPNQHATINSIYYGQLTYKDYFEAKRFDYNHHEIQQKLASGAIYQAMRPINDKLLGQRVGPEPRKYRSNIFIQGRRENLTGEAFLNQRFSETNLKQAFELFTTSANYNFAQGQVNLAQMYINGQYVEKNLSKALYWLNQAALQSHKPAILKYEIICKQLSSCQIYDFFQNLVTTGVNIKVRSLSTELTVEN
;
A
#
# COMPACT_ATOMS: atom_id res chain seq x y z
N MET A 1 17.59 87.40 -18.07
CA MET A 1 19.05 87.61 -17.91
C MET A 1 19.44 87.15 -16.50
N PHE A 2 19.70 85.86 -16.31
CA PHE A 2 20.37 85.34 -15.11
C PHE A 2 21.25 84.17 -15.53
N LYS A 3 22.51 84.23 -15.08
CA LYS A 3 23.68 83.44 -15.47
C LYS A 3 23.46 81.95 -15.20
N VAL A 4 23.69 81.13 -16.23
CA VAL A 4 23.89 79.68 -16.11
C VAL A 4 25.35 79.45 -15.71
N SER A 5 25.58 78.89 -14.52
CA SER A 5 26.86 78.30 -14.13
C SER A 5 26.80 76.79 -14.33
N ARG A 6 27.57 76.35 -15.32
CA ARG A 6 27.82 74.96 -15.74
C ARG A 6 28.58 74.22 -14.63
N VAL A 7 27.99 73.15 -14.10
CA VAL A 7 28.74 72.10 -13.37
C VAL A 7 28.69 70.86 -14.26
N GLU A 8 29.78 70.63 -14.99
CA GLU A 8 30.02 69.37 -15.68
C GLU A 8 30.39 68.32 -14.63
N ASN A 9 29.47 67.38 -14.36
CA ASN A 9 29.80 66.18 -13.63
C ASN A 9 29.80 65.00 -14.62
N SER A 10 30.95 64.81 -15.28
CA SER A 10 31.21 63.69 -16.16
C SER A 10 31.58 62.45 -15.33
N ASN A 11 30.60 61.77 -14.76
CA ASN A 11 30.79 60.40 -14.29
C ASN A 11 30.15 59.45 -15.30
N ASN A 12 30.91 59.18 -16.36
CA ASN A 12 30.79 57.93 -17.11
C ASN A 12 30.97 56.78 -16.10
N GLU A 13 29.87 56.17 -15.67
CA GLU A 13 29.92 54.86 -15.01
C GLU A 13 30.47 53.86 -16.03
N GLN A 14 31.79 53.67 -16.02
CA GLN A 14 32.39 52.50 -16.61
C GLN A 14 31.82 51.29 -15.89
N VAL A 15 30.95 50.55 -16.58
CA VAL A 15 30.64 49.17 -16.22
C VAL A 15 31.96 48.41 -16.21
N GLN A 16 32.59 48.32 -15.03
CA GLN A 16 33.76 47.48 -14.81
C GLN A 16 33.33 46.05 -15.14
N ARG A 17 33.69 45.59 -16.34
CA ARG A 17 33.68 44.16 -16.63
C ARG A 17 34.61 43.51 -15.62
N LEU A 18 34.05 42.91 -14.58
CA LEU A 18 34.76 42.09 -13.61
C LEU A 18 35.54 41.04 -14.41
N LYS A 19 36.84 41.29 -14.60
CA LYS A 19 37.70 40.37 -15.32
C LYS A 19 37.80 39.11 -14.46
N LEU A 20 37.29 37.98 -14.97
CA LEU A 20 37.37 36.66 -14.34
C LEU A 20 38.81 36.32 -13.89
N SER A 21 39.80 36.90 -14.57
CA SER A 21 41.23 36.80 -14.26
C SER A 21 41.64 37.34 -12.88
N ALA A 22 40.86 38.22 -12.25
CA ALA A 22 41.14 38.74 -10.90
C ALA A 22 40.62 37.81 -9.78
N PHE A 23 39.68 36.92 -10.08
CA PHE A 23 39.09 35.97 -9.12
C PHE A 23 39.87 34.65 -9.03
N ILE A 24 40.51 34.26 -10.13
CA ILE A 24 41.32 33.02 -10.21
C ILE A 24 42.50 33.01 -9.21
N PRO A 25 43.31 34.08 -9.04
CA PRO A 25 44.45 34.04 -8.11
C PRO A 25 44.03 34.06 -6.63
N THR A 26 42.96 34.76 -6.26
CA THR A 26 42.44 34.80 -4.88
C THR A 26 41.81 33.46 -4.49
N PHE A 27 41.10 32.81 -5.42
CA PHE A 27 40.58 31.46 -5.25
C PHE A 27 41.71 30.40 -5.16
N LYS A 28 42.77 30.54 -5.98
CA LYS A 28 43.97 29.69 -5.91
C LYS A 28 44.69 29.80 -4.57
N HIS A 29 44.83 31.01 -4.02
CA HIS A 29 45.44 31.21 -2.69
C HIS A 29 44.58 30.68 -1.55
N PHE A 30 43.25 30.82 -1.63
CA PHE A 30 42.31 30.26 -0.65
C PHE A 30 42.32 28.72 -0.66
N ILE A 31 42.36 28.10 -1.84
CA ILE A 31 42.53 26.65 -1.98
C ILE A 31 43.90 26.22 -1.47
N ALA A 32 44.97 26.97 -1.75
CA ALA A 32 46.32 26.66 -1.31
C ALA A 32 46.51 26.72 0.21
N SER A 33 45.86 27.67 0.90
CA SER A 33 45.97 27.83 2.36
C SER A 33 45.09 26.85 3.16
N LYS A 34 44.04 26.28 2.56
CA LYS A 34 43.11 25.34 3.21
C LYS A 34 43.11 23.91 2.62
N LYS A 35 44.16 23.50 1.89
CA LYS A 35 44.26 22.14 1.30
C LYS A 35 44.04 21.01 2.32
N SER A 36 44.42 21.20 3.59
CA SER A 36 44.22 20.18 4.64
C SER A 36 42.75 19.99 5.05
N LEU A 37 41.88 20.97 4.80
CA LEU A 37 40.43 20.88 5.06
C LEU A 37 39.63 20.41 3.84
N LEU A 38 40.16 20.55 2.63
CA LEU A 38 39.48 20.11 1.39
C LEU A 38 39.39 18.58 1.30
N ILE A 39 40.47 17.89 1.64
CA ILE A 39 40.54 16.42 1.60
C ILE A 39 39.50 15.77 2.54
N PRO A 40 39.40 16.12 3.85
CA PRO A 40 38.40 15.52 4.73
C PRO A 40 36.97 15.90 4.35
N VAL A 41 36.71 17.09 3.81
CA VAL A 41 35.39 17.48 3.30
C VAL A 41 34.99 16.62 2.09
N LEU A 42 35.93 16.36 1.16
CA LEU A 42 35.68 15.47 0.03
C LEU A 42 35.42 14.02 0.48
N PHE A 43 36.18 13.51 1.45
CA PHE A 43 35.91 12.21 2.06
C PHE A 43 34.54 12.15 2.74
N PHE A 44 34.14 13.21 3.45
CA PHE A 44 32.83 13.29 4.08
C PHE A 44 31.70 13.31 3.05
N LEU A 45 31.83 14.09 1.97
CA LEU A 45 30.84 14.14 0.89
C LEU A 45 30.75 12.80 0.14
N ALA A 46 31.88 12.15 -0.12
CA ALA A 46 31.92 10.82 -0.74
C ALA A 46 31.31 9.75 0.17
N TYR A 47 31.59 9.81 1.47
CA TYR A 47 30.97 8.92 2.46
C TYR A 47 29.47 9.14 2.56
N TYR A 48 29.02 10.40 2.60
CA TYR A 48 27.60 10.75 2.65
C TYR A 48 26.87 10.30 1.37
N SER A 49 27.44 10.55 0.19
CA SER A 49 26.85 10.09 -1.07
C SER A 49 26.79 8.57 -1.16
N TYR A 50 27.85 7.88 -0.75
CA TYR A 50 27.87 6.42 -0.63
C TYR A 50 26.78 5.93 0.32
N TYR A 51 26.63 6.55 1.49
CA TYR A 51 25.61 6.20 2.47
C TYR A 51 24.19 6.38 1.91
N VAL A 52 23.90 7.49 1.24
CA VAL A 52 22.58 7.75 0.61
C VAL A 52 22.29 6.74 -0.50
N ILE A 53 23.27 6.42 -1.34
CA ILE A 53 23.13 5.40 -2.40
C ILE A 53 22.88 4.02 -1.79
N TYR A 54 23.66 3.65 -0.76
CA TYR A 54 23.50 2.38 -0.06
C TYR A 54 22.10 2.23 0.53
N GLN A 55 21.62 3.26 1.23
CA GLN A 55 20.27 3.28 1.81
C GLN A 55 19.19 3.17 0.71
N THR A 56 19.32 3.94 -0.37
CA THR A 56 18.37 3.90 -1.49
C THR A 56 18.31 2.51 -2.12
N ASN A 57 19.47 1.89 -2.36
CA ASN A 57 19.55 0.54 -2.92
C ASN A 57 18.90 -0.49 -2.00
N ARG A 58 19.17 -0.40 -0.69
CA ARG A 58 18.56 -1.28 0.31
C ARG A 58 17.04 -1.13 0.34
N ASP A 59 16.54 0.10 0.35
CA ASP A 59 15.10 0.40 0.40
C ASP A 59 14.39 -0.05 -0.89
N GLN A 60 15.05 0.06 -2.05
CA GLN A 60 14.55 -0.47 -3.32
C GLN A 60 14.51 -2.01 -3.32
N GLN A 61 15.56 -2.68 -2.81
CA GLN A 61 15.58 -4.13 -2.68
C GLN A 61 14.46 -4.62 -1.75
N GLN A 62 14.28 -3.97 -0.60
CA GLN A 62 13.20 -4.26 0.34
C GLN A 62 11.83 -4.05 -0.33
N THR A 63 11.65 -2.95 -1.06
CA THR A 63 10.42 -2.66 -1.79
C THR A 63 10.11 -3.76 -2.79
N ARG A 64 11.09 -4.20 -3.59
CA ARG A 64 10.94 -5.31 -4.55
C ARG A 64 10.54 -6.61 -3.85
N GLN A 65 11.17 -6.94 -2.72
CA GLN A 65 10.83 -8.15 -1.94
C GLN A 65 9.41 -8.11 -1.38
N ILE A 66 8.98 -6.96 -0.86
CA ILE A 66 7.62 -6.79 -0.34
C ILE A 66 6.59 -6.92 -1.45
N VAL A 67 6.83 -6.28 -2.60
CA VAL A 67 5.92 -6.34 -3.76
C VAL A 67 5.89 -7.74 -4.40
N ALA A 68 7.02 -8.44 -4.45
CA ALA A 68 7.08 -9.81 -4.98
C ALA A 68 6.31 -10.84 -4.13
N ALA A 69 6.19 -10.60 -2.82
CA ALA A 69 5.47 -11.46 -1.90
C ALA A 69 4.60 -10.63 -0.94
N PRO A 70 3.48 -10.07 -1.43
CA PRO A 70 2.64 -9.15 -0.68
C PRO A 70 1.99 -9.84 0.52
N LYS A 71 1.77 -9.09 1.58
CA LYS A 71 1.04 -9.51 2.77
C LYS A 71 -0.03 -8.48 3.11
N ILE A 72 -1.10 -8.95 3.75
CA ILE A 72 -2.10 -8.07 4.33
C ILE A 72 -1.39 -7.10 5.30
N ASN A 73 -1.84 -5.84 5.29
CA ASN A 73 -1.27 -4.69 5.98
C ASN A 73 0.02 -4.09 5.39
N ASP A 74 0.57 -4.62 4.29
CA ASP A 74 1.66 -3.93 3.59
C ASP A 74 1.22 -2.52 3.14
N ILE A 75 2.14 -1.57 3.20
CA ILE A 75 1.94 -0.16 2.87
C ILE A 75 2.74 0.19 1.62
N TYR A 76 2.06 0.67 0.59
CA TYR A 76 2.67 1.09 -0.67
C TYR A 76 2.57 2.60 -0.81
N LEU A 77 3.69 3.25 -1.12
CA LEU A 77 3.73 4.67 -1.39
C LEU A 77 3.67 4.88 -2.90
N PHE A 78 2.62 5.60 -3.32
CA PHE A 78 2.28 5.78 -4.72
C PHE A 78 2.63 7.18 -5.20
N ASN A 79 3.18 7.26 -6.42
CA ASN A 79 3.19 8.45 -7.25
C ASN A 79 1.97 8.42 -8.18
N PHE A 80 0.93 9.17 -7.81
CA PHE A 80 -0.34 9.20 -8.52
C PHE A 80 -0.28 9.94 -9.85
N ARG A 81 0.77 10.73 -10.12
CA ARG A 81 0.98 11.41 -11.42
C ARG A 81 1.21 10.45 -12.57
N ILE A 82 1.70 9.24 -12.26
CA ILE A 82 1.91 8.18 -13.25
C ILE A 82 0.60 7.40 -13.49
N VAL A 83 -0.27 7.37 -12.49
CA VAL A 83 -1.51 6.57 -12.49
C VAL A 83 -2.71 7.35 -13.01
N SER A 84 -2.76 8.66 -12.75
CA SER A 84 -3.88 9.53 -13.11
C SER A 84 -3.39 10.84 -13.73
N HIS A 85 -4.11 11.29 -14.76
CA HIS A 85 -3.74 12.45 -15.55
C HIS A 85 -4.39 13.77 -15.06
N ASN A 86 -5.48 13.70 -14.28
CA ASN A 86 -6.26 14.87 -13.84
C ASN A 86 -6.08 15.15 -12.34
N LEU A 87 -4.90 15.64 -11.95
CA LEU A 87 -4.56 15.91 -10.54
C LEU A 87 -4.12 17.36 -10.32
N ARG A 88 -4.61 17.99 -9.25
CA ARG A 88 -4.19 19.35 -8.85
C ARG A 88 -2.69 19.37 -8.52
N PRO A 89 -1.98 20.51 -8.67
CA PRO A 89 -0.52 20.57 -8.51
C PRO A 89 0.06 19.83 -7.30
N ASN A 90 -0.58 19.92 -6.13
CA ASN A 90 -0.13 19.30 -4.88
C ASN A 90 -0.62 17.86 -4.66
N GLU A 91 -1.46 17.33 -5.56
CA GLU A 91 -1.98 15.98 -5.50
C GLU A 91 -1.05 15.01 -6.22
N LYS A 92 0.14 14.77 -5.64
CA LYS A 92 1.19 13.96 -6.32
C LYS A 92 1.30 12.55 -5.77
N TYR A 93 1.33 12.41 -4.44
CA TYR A 93 1.61 11.13 -3.79
C TYR A 93 0.46 10.70 -2.90
N ARG A 94 0.24 9.39 -2.76
CA ARG A 94 -0.73 8.82 -1.83
C ARG A 94 -0.15 7.57 -1.18
N ILE A 95 -0.73 7.20 -0.06
CA ILE A 95 -0.42 5.94 0.63
C ILE A 95 -1.51 4.94 0.29
N ALA A 96 -1.14 3.71 -0.01
CA ALA A 96 -2.06 2.60 -0.17
C ALA A 96 -1.76 1.53 0.88
N LYS A 97 -2.80 0.80 1.28
CA LYS A 97 -2.70 -0.35 2.18
C LYS A 97 -3.27 -1.59 1.51
N VAL A 98 -2.53 -2.68 1.57
CA VAL A 98 -3.03 -4.01 1.20
C VAL A 98 -4.02 -4.47 2.27
N VAL A 99 -5.29 -4.62 1.88
CA VAL A 99 -6.37 -5.00 2.81
C VAL A 99 -6.88 -6.40 2.62
N ASP A 100 -6.64 -7.00 1.45
CA ASP A 100 -7.03 -8.37 1.15
C ASP A 100 -6.16 -8.94 0.03
N ILE A 101 -5.97 -10.26 0.07
CA ILE A 101 -5.29 -11.04 -0.96
C ILE A 101 -6.16 -12.27 -1.20
N THR A 102 -6.69 -12.39 -2.41
CA THR A 102 -7.66 -13.41 -2.79
C THR A 102 -7.18 -14.09 -4.07
N GLY A 103 -6.42 -15.18 -3.91
CA GLY A 103 -5.70 -15.81 -5.01
C GLY A 103 -4.61 -14.88 -5.52
N ASP A 104 -4.64 -14.55 -6.81
CA ASP A 104 -3.70 -13.62 -7.44
C ASP A 104 -4.12 -12.14 -7.30
N ILE A 105 -5.34 -11.88 -6.82
CA ILE A 105 -5.87 -10.53 -6.70
C ILE A 105 -5.47 -9.91 -5.35
N ILE A 106 -4.88 -8.73 -5.43
CA ILE A 106 -4.45 -7.89 -4.31
C ILE A 106 -5.38 -6.68 -4.25
N THR A 107 -6.11 -6.57 -3.16
CA THR A 107 -6.99 -5.42 -2.94
C THR A 107 -6.26 -4.33 -2.16
N LEU A 108 -6.18 -3.14 -2.77
CA LEU A 108 -5.67 -1.93 -2.15
C LEU A 108 -6.81 -1.01 -1.72
N VAL A 109 -6.58 -0.29 -0.62
CA VAL A 109 -7.31 0.94 -0.29
C VAL A 109 -6.33 2.09 -0.25
N TYR A 110 -6.73 3.25 -0.78
CA TYR A 110 -5.89 4.44 -0.74
C TYR A 110 -6.22 5.30 0.48
N GLY A 111 -5.22 6.02 0.98
CA GLY A 111 -5.39 7.05 1.98
C GLY A 111 -6.12 8.25 1.40
N SER A 112 -7.01 8.86 2.18
CA SER A 112 -7.86 10.01 1.82
C SER A 112 -7.06 11.28 1.54
N PHE A 113 -5.77 11.30 1.86
CA PHE A 113 -4.89 12.46 1.68
C PHE A 113 -3.95 12.28 0.50
N TYR A 114 -3.69 13.39 -0.18
CA TYR A 114 -2.60 13.53 -1.13
C TYR A 114 -1.44 14.30 -0.49
N TYR A 115 -0.23 13.97 -0.92
CA TYR A 115 1.01 14.60 -0.46
C TYR A 115 1.75 15.26 -1.64
N PRO A 116 2.36 16.44 -1.41
CA PRO A 116 3.06 17.18 -2.47
C PRO A 116 4.44 16.59 -2.82
N ASN A 117 5.06 15.83 -1.92
CA ASN A 117 6.37 15.20 -2.11
C ASN A 117 6.49 13.91 -1.27
N GLN A 118 7.49 13.07 -1.58
CA GLN A 118 7.71 11.79 -0.91
C GLN A 118 8.00 11.94 0.58
N HIS A 119 8.70 13.01 0.98
CA HIS A 119 9.03 13.28 2.37
C HIS A 119 7.77 13.55 3.22
N ALA A 120 6.80 14.30 2.68
CA ALA A 120 5.51 14.53 3.34
C ALA A 120 4.73 13.21 3.56
N THR A 121 4.82 12.28 2.61
CA THR A 121 4.27 10.93 2.75
C THR A 121 4.91 10.20 3.94
N ILE A 122 6.25 10.19 4.05
CA ILE A 122 6.96 9.54 5.16
C ILE A 122 6.65 10.20 6.50
N ASN A 123 6.64 11.53 6.55
CA ASN A 123 6.29 12.30 7.75
C ASN A 123 4.87 11.97 8.23
N SER A 124 3.92 11.78 7.31
CA SER A 124 2.55 11.40 7.70
C SER A 124 2.50 10.07 8.46
N ILE A 125 3.35 9.11 8.09
CA ILE A 125 3.49 7.83 8.78
C ILE A 125 4.15 8.05 10.13
N TYR A 126 5.25 8.80 10.16
CA TYR A 126 6.01 9.10 11.38
C TYR A 126 5.19 9.84 12.44
N TYR A 127 4.30 10.74 12.02
CA TYR A 127 3.38 11.47 12.90
C TYR A 127 2.05 10.72 13.16
N GLY A 128 1.90 9.52 12.62
CA GLY A 128 0.78 8.62 12.96
C GLY A 128 -0.55 8.96 12.30
N GLN A 129 -0.56 9.67 11.16
CA GLN A 129 -1.81 9.97 10.43
C GLN A 129 -2.58 8.71 10.02
N LEU A 130 -1.86 7.62 9.74
CA LEU A 130 -2.45 6.32 9.35
C LEU A 130 -3.28 5.69 10.47
N THR A 131 -3.20 6.20 11.71
CA THR A 131 -4.03 5.72 12.84
C THR A 131 -5.46 6.24 12.78
N TYR A 132 -5.71 7.32 12.03
CA TYR A 132 -7.04 7.90 11.97
C TYR A 132 -8.02 6.93 11.32
N LYS A 133 -9.20 6.79 11.95
CA LYS A 133 -10.23 5.83 11.57
C LYS A 133 -10.61 5.90 10.09
N ASP A 134 -10.71 7.12 9.56
CA ASP A 134 -11.14 7.40 8.18
C ASP A 134 -9.96 7.83 7.28
N TYR A 135 -8.72 7.54 7.71
CA TYR A 135 -7.53 7.80 6.89
C TYR A 135 -7.57 6.98 5.60
N PHE A 136 -7.89 5.69 5.68
CA PHE A 136 -8.02 4.85 4.49
C PHE A 136 -9.46 4.90 3.99
N GLU A 137 -9.61 5.16 2.70
CA GLU A 137 -10.91 5.20 2.06
C GLU A 137 -11.61 3.85 2.11
N ALA A 138 -12.94 3.89 2.10
CA ALA A 138 -13.73 2.68 1.94
C ALA A 138 -13.62 2.09 0.52
N LYS A 139 -13.16 2.86 -0.48
CA LYS A 139 -13.03 2.40 -1.89
C LYS A 139 -11.90 1.38 -2.02
N ARG A 140 -12.25 0.21 -2.56
CA ARG A 140 -11.35 -0.91 -2.81
C ARG A 140 -10.94 -0.92 -4.28
N PHE A 141 -9.69 -1.24 -4.54
CA PHE A 141 -9.12 -1.36 -5.87
C PHE A 141 -8.45 -2.72 -5.97
N ASP A 142 -8.99 -3.57 -6.82
CA ASP A 142 -8.50 -4.92 -7.04
C ASP A 142 -7.52 -4.92 -8.20
N TYR A 143 -6.33 -5.44 -7.98
CA TYR A 143 -5.28 -5.58 -8.99
C TYR A 143 -4.77 -7.01 -8.98
N ASN A 144 -4.47 -7.57 -10.14
CA ASN A 144 -3.71 -8.82 -10.19
C ASN A 144 -2.25 -8.58 -9.77
N HIS A 145 -1.52 -9.65 -9.45
CA HIS A 145 -0.15 -9.52 -8.96
C HIS A 145 0.78 -8.86 -9.99
N HIS A 146 0.58 -9.17 -11.27
CA HIS A 146 1.35 -8.61 -12.37
C HIS A 146 1.13 -7.09 -12.53
N GLU A 147 -0.08 -6.57 -12.36
CA GLU A 147 -0.38 -5.14 -12.39
C GLU A 147 0.31 -4.39 -11.26
N ILE A 148 0.40 -4.98 -10.07
CA ILE A 148 1.17 -4.41 -8.96
C ILE A 148 2.67 -4.37 -9.32
N GLN A 149 3.21 -5.43 -9.94
CA GLN A 149 4.60 -5.44 -10.41
C GLN A 149 4.85 -4.38 -11.50
N GLN A 150 3.92 -4.18 -12.44
CA GLN A 150 4.00 -3.13 -13.45
C GLN A 150 3.96 -1.72 -12.82
N LYS A 151 3.14 -1.52 -11.78
CA LYS A 151 3.11 -0.26 -11.02
C LYS A 151 4.44 0.00 -10.31
N LEU A 152 5.11 -1.03 -9.82
CA LEU A 152 6.48 -0.90 -9.31
C LEU A 152 7.47 -0.56 -10.45
N ALA A 153 7.42 -1.27 -11.57
CA ALA A 153 8.34 -1.09 -12.69
C ALA A 153 8.23 0.31 -13.33
N SER A 154 7.02 0.84 -13.43
CA SER A 154 6.76 2.21 -13.92
C SER A 154 7.14 3.31 -12.94
N GLY A 155 7.49 2.98 -11.69
CA GLY A 155 7.73 3.95 -10.62
C GLY A 155 6.46 4.54 -10.00
N ALA A 156 5.28 4.02 -10.37
CA ALA A 156 4.02 4.39 -9.72
C ALA A 156 4.01 3.94 -8.24
N ILE A 157 4.56 2.77 -7.91
CA ILE A 157 4.94 2.40 -6.55
C ILE A 157 6.42 2.71 -6.41
N TYR A 158 6.77 3.74 -5.65
CA TYR A 158 8.17 4.14 -5.49
C TYR A 158 8.81 3.55 -4.22
N GLN A 159 8.00 3.13 -3.25
CA GLN A 159 8.45 2.50 -2.02
C GLN A 159 7.36 1.62 -1.42
N ALA A 160 7.74 0.48 -0.84
CA ALA A 160 6.85 -0.38 -0.08
C ALA A 160 7.43 -0.67 1.29
N MET A 161 6.56 -0.77 2.29
CA MET A 161 6.92 -0.97 3.69
C MET A 161 5.99 -2.00 4.30
N ARG A 162 6.56 -2.88 5.14
CA ARG A 162 5.81 -3.91 5.85
C ARG A 162 5.76 -3.57 7.33
N PRO A 163 4.58 -3.29 7.91
CA PRO A 163 4.44 -3.08 9.34
C PRO A 163 4.86 -4.32 10.13
N ILE A 164 5.47 -4.11 11.30
CA ILE A 164 5.81 -5.15 12.26
C ILE A 164 4.95 -4.92 13.50
N ASN A 165 4.15 -5.91 13.90
CA ASN A 165 3.17 -5.80 14.99
C ASN A 165 2.25 -4.57 14.81
N ASP A 166 1.72 -4.40 13.58
CA ASP A 166 0.89 -3.27 13.15
C ASP A 166 1.54 -1.90 13.27
N LYS A 167 2.87 -1.83 13.42
CA LYS A 167 3.62 -0.57 13.53
C LYS A 167 4.56 -0.33 12.37
N LEU A 168 4.68 0.94 11.99
CA LEU A 168 5.60 1.44 10.98
C LEU A 168 6.19 2.76 11.47
N LEU A 169 7.52 2.89 11.45
CA LEU A 169 8.25 4.06 11.95
C LEU A 169 7.83 4.48 13.39
N GLY A 170 7.56 3.49 14.25
CA GLY A 170 7.14 3.70 15.64
C GLY A 170 5.63 3.94 15.85
N GLN A 171 4.88 4.25 14.79
CA GLN A 171 3.44 4.52 14.86
C GLN A 171 2.61 3.33 14.42
N ARG A 172 1.36 3.24 14.89
CA ARG A 172 0.42 2.20 14.45
C ARG A 172 -0.11 2.49 13.04
N VAL A 173 -0.48 1.44 12.31
CA VAL A 173 -1.05 1.51 10.96
C VAL A 173 -2.50 1.04 10.97
N GLY A 174 -3.43 1.97 10.75
CA GLY A 174 -4.87 1.75 10.87
C GLY A 174 -5.39 2.01 12.28
N PRO A 175 -6.72 2.06 12.45
CA PRO A 175 -7.34 2.25 13.75
C PRO A 175 -7.05 1.06 14.66
N GLU A 176 -7.09 1.31 15.98
CA GLU A 176 -6.95 0.23 16.95
C GLU A 176 -8.05 -0.82 16.75
N PRO A 177 -7.70 -2.12 16.62
CA PRO A 177 -8.69 -3.18 16.51
C PRO A 177 -9.55 -3.17 17.78
N ARG A 178 -10.87 -3.22 17.58
CA ARG A 178 -11.83 -3.36 18.67
C ARG A 178 -11.62 -4.72 19.33
N LYS A 179 -11.17 -4.73 20.59
CA LYS A 179 -11.03 -5.94 21.39
C LYS A 179 -12.40 -6.32 21.95
N TYR A 180 -13.04 -7.30 21.35
CA TYR A 180 -14.24 -7.91 21.92
C TYR A 180 -13.80 -8.98 22.93
N ARG A 181 -13.90 -8.67 24.23
CA ARG A 181 -13.76 -9.69 25.28
C ARG A 181 -15.09 -10.41 25.39
N SER A 182 -15.18 -11.60 24.81
CA SER A 182 -16.36 -12.45 24.95
C SER A 182 -15.94 -13.83 25.44
N ASN A 183 -16.46 -14.24 26.60
CA ASN A 183 -16.35 -15.63 27.08
C ASN A 183 -17.34 -16.57 26.36
N ILE A 184 -18.03 -16.06 25.33
CA ILE A 184 -18.97 -16.83 24.54
C ILE A 184 -18.23 -17.95 23.81
N PHE A 185 -18.65 -19.18 24.10
CA PHE A 185 -18.21 -20.35 23.37
C PHE A 185 -18.89 -20.36 22.01
N ILE A 186 -18.09 -20.37 20.95
CA ILE A 186 -18.57 -20.48 19.57
C ILE A 186 -17.99 -21.77 18.99
N GLN A 187 -18.86 -22.68 18.57
CA GLN A 187 -18.46 -23.94 17.93
C GLN A 187 -17.61 -23.65 16.69
N GLY A 188 -16.59 -24.46 16.44
CA GLY A 188 -15.66 -24.29 15.32
C GLY A 188 -14.62 -23.18 15.50
N ARG A 189 -14.77 -22.26 16.47
CA ARG A 189 -13.80 -21.16 16.67
C ARG A 189 -12.42 -21.69 17.05
N ARG A 190 -12.35 -22.69 17.93
CA ARG A 190 -11.09 -23.27 18.40
C ARG A 190 -10.36 -23.92 17.23
N GLU A 191 -11.06 -24.74 16.46
CA GLU A 191 -10.55 -25.43 15.29
C GLU A 191 -10.01 -24.43 14.26
N ASN A 192 -10.73 -23.33 14.02
CA ASN A 192 -10.26 -22.25 13.15
C ASN A 192 -8.94 -21.63 13.65
N LEU A 193 -8.87 -21.24 14.93
CA LEU A 193 -7.66 -20.62 15.49
C LEU A 193 -6.46 -21.56 15.43
N THR A 194 -6.66 -22.85 15.71
CA THR A 194 -5.62 -23.86 15.59
C THR A 194 -5.20 -24.04 14.13
N GLY A 195 -6.15 -24.06 13.18
CA GLY A 195 -5.87 -24.13 11.75
C GLY A 195 -5.06 -22.94 11.26
N GLU A 196 -5.36 -21.72 11.73
CA GLU A 196 -4.56 -20.52 11.44
C GLU A 196 -3.12 -20.63 11.95
N ALA A 197 -2.91 -21.21 13.13
CA ALA A 197 -1.58 -21.45 13.67
C ALA A 197 -0.76 -22.40 12.79
N PHE A 198 -1.37 -23.48 12.27
CA PHE A 198 -0.71 -24.38 11.32
C PHE A 198 -0.47 -23.73 9.95
N LEU A 199 -1.43 -22.94 9.46
CA LEU A 199 -1.29 -22.21 8.20
C LEU A 199 -0.16 -21.17 8.26
N ASN A 200 0.09 -20.56 9.42
CA ASN A 200 1.25 -19.68 9.63
C ASN A 200 2.59 -20.44 9.46
N GLN A 201 2.58 -21.76 9.66
CA GLN A 201 3.72 -22.67 9.46
C GLN A 201 3.58 -23.49 8.17
N ARG A 202 2.96 -22.91 7.12
CA ARG A 202 2.65 -23.55 5.83
C ARG A 202 3.81 -24.12 5.00
N PHE A 203 5.06 -23.98 5.44
CA PHE A 203 6.21 -24.56 4.72
C PHE A 203 6.29 -26.08 4.85
N SER A 204 5.49 -26.68 5.75
CA SER A 204 5.30 -28.12 5.86
C SER A 204 3.96 -28.53 5.25
N GLU A 205 3.98 -29.51 4.35
CA GLU A 205 2.77 -30.10 3.78
C GLU A 205 1.87 -30.70 4.87
N THR A 206 2.45 -31.32 5.89
CA THR A 206 1.73 -31.84 7.06
C THR A 206 0.94 -30.75 7.79
N ASN A 207 1.52 -29.56 7.95
CA ASN A 207 0.83 -28.43 8.56
C ASN A 207 -0.31 -27.92 7.66
N LEU A 208 -0.12 -27.87 6.34
CA LEU A 208 -1.18 -27.51 5.40
C LEU A 208 -2.35 -28.51 5.48
N LYS A 209 -2.06 -29.81 5.54
CA LYS A 209 -3.07 -30.86 5.76
C LYS A 209 -3.86 -30.64 7.05
N GLN A 210 -3.17 -30.43 8.16
CA GLN A 210 -3.82 -30.20 9.46
C GLN A 210 -4.68 -28.93 9.46
N ALA A 211 -4.18 -27.85 8.86
CA ALA A 211 -4.96 -26.62 8.68
C ALA A 211 -6.24 -26.88 7.87
N PHE A 212 -6.14 -27.63 6.78
CA PHE A 212 -7.29 -27.99 5.94
C PHE A 212 -8.35 -28.80 6.70
N GLU A 213 -7.93 -29.83 7.44
CA GLU A 213 -8.84 -30.66 8.24
C GLU A 213 -9.53 -29.85 9.36
N LEU A 214 -8.79 -28.98 10.02
CA LEU A 214 -9.31 -28.10 11.08
C LEU A 214 -10.28 -27.05 10.53
N PHE A 215 -9.97 -26.42 9.40
CA PHE A 215 -10.89 -25.48 8.75
C PHE A 215 -12.14 -26.19 8.22
N THR A 216 -12.01 -27.42 7.70
CA THR A 216 -13.15 -28.24 7.29
C THR A 216 -14.07 -28.51 8.48
N THR A 217 -13.49 -28.92 9.61
CA THR A 217 -14.24 -29.16 10.85
C THR A 217 -14.92 -27.88 11.35
N SER A 218 -14.18 -26.76 11.37
CA SER A 218 -14.69 -25.45 11.76
C SER A 218 -15.85 -24.97 10.87
N ALA A 219 -15.70 -25.14 9.55
CA ALA A 219 -16.71 -24.78 8.56
C ALA A 219 -17.99 -25.60 8.71
N ASN A 220 -17.85 -26.90 9.02
CA ASN A 220 -18.97 -27.81 9.30
C ASN A 220 -19.69 -27.47 10.61
N TYR A 221 -19.01 -26.86 11.59
CA TYR A 221 -19.64 -26.23 12.75
C TYR A 221 -20.33 -24.89 12.44
N ASN A 222 -20.47 -24.56 11.16
CA ASN A 222 -21.06 -23.32 10.65
C ASN A 222 -20.31 -22.05 11.10
N PHE A 223 -19.02 -22.16 11.47
CA PHE A 223 -18.25 -20.98 11.86
C PHE A 223 -17.82 -20.19 10.63
N ALA A 224 -18.39 -18.99 10.44
CA ALA A 224 -18.18 -18.18 9.24
C ALA A 224 -16.69 -17.93 8.89
N GLN A 225 -15.83 -17.66 9.88
CA GLN A 225 -14.40 -17.48 9.62
C GLN A 225 -13.72 -18.78 9.17
N GLY A 226 -14.14 -19.93 9.71
CA GLY A 226 -13.68 -21.25 9.27
C GLY A 226 -14.08 -21.56 7.83
N GLN A 227 -15.31 -21.21 7.45
CA GLN A 227 -15.79 -21.29 6.07
C GLN A 227 -14.98 -20.40 5.12
N VAL A 228 -14.66 -19.16 5.52
CA VAL A 228 -13.78 -18.26 4.75
C VAL A 228 -12.36 -18.83 4.62
N ASN A 229 -11.79 -19.35 5.70
CA ASN A 229 -10.44 -19.90 5.68
C ASN A 229 -10.35 -21.17 4.83
N LEU A 230 -11.37 -22.03 4.87
CA LEU A 230 -11.49 -23.18 3.99
C LEU A 230 -11.62 -22.76 2.52
N ALA A 231 -12.46 -21.76 2.24
CA ALA A 231 -12.55 -21.20 0.89
C ALA A 231 -11.20 -20.65 0.40
N GLN A 232 -10.44 -19.99 1.28
CA GLN A 232 -9.12 -19.46 0.95
C GLN A 232 -8.12 -20.56 0.55
N MET A 233 -8.18 -21.73 1.20
CA MET A 233 -7.35 -22.87 0.81
C MET A 233 -7.70 -23.38 -0.59
N TYR A 234 -8.99 -23.46 -0.92
CA TYR A 234 -9.44 -23.80 -2.28
C TYR A 234 -9.09 -22.73 -3.32
N ILE A 235 -9.09 -21.45 -2.96
CA ILE A 235 -8.70 -20.34 -3.87
C ILE A 235 -7.22 -20.42 -4.21
N ASN A 236 -6.40 -20.71 -3.20
CA ASN A 236 -4.94 -20.70 -3.33
C ASN A 236 -4.35 -22.05 -3.76
N GLY A 237 -5.15 -23.12 -3.78
CA GLY A 237 -4.65 -24.47 -4.02
C GLY A 237 -3.69 -24.94 -2.92
N GLN A 238 -3.97 -24.58 -1.67
CA GLN A 238 -3.13 -24.96 -0.53
C GLN A 238 -3.55 -26.36 -0.05
N TYR A 239 -2.66 -27.35 -0.15
CA TYR A 239 -2.89 -28.79 0.12
C TYR A 239 -3.88 -29.50 -0.80
N VAL A 240 -4.93 -28.81 -1.24
CA VAL A 240 -5.91 -29.30 -2.22
C VAL A 240 -5.77 -28.57 -3.54
N GLU A 241 -6.27 -29.18 -4.62
CA GLU A 241 -6.33 -28.50 -5.92
C GLU A 241 -7.18 -27.22 -5.85
N LYS A 242 -6.77 -26.22 -6.65
CA LYS A 242 -7.52 -24.97 -6.77
C LYS A 242 -8.93 -25.26 -7.29
N ASN A 243 -9.94 -24.83 -6.54
CA ASN A 243 -11.35 -25.05 -6.90
C ASN A 243 -12.20 -23.84 -6.51
N LEU A 244 -12.38 -22.91 -7.47
CA LEU A 244 -13.12 -21.67 -7.23
C LEU A 244 -14.61 -21.92 -6.96
N SER A 245 -15.21 -22.96 -7.54
CA SER A 245 -16.62 -23.31 -7.28
C SER A 245 -16.84 -23.76 -5.83
N LYS A 246 -15.95 -24.61 -5.28
CA LYS A 246 -15.98 -24.99 -3.85
C LYS A 246 -15.70 -23.78 -2.95
N ALA A 247 -14.80 -22.89 -3.36
CA ALA A 247 -14.57 -21.65 -2.62
C ALA A 247 -15.82 -20.77 -2.57
N LEU A 248 -16.49 -20.54 -3.71
CA LEU A 248 -17.73 -19.77 -3.76
C LEU A 248 -18.83 -20.40 -2.90
N TYR A 249 -18.94 -21.73 -2.87
CA TYR A 249 -19.86 -22.42 -1.97
C TYR A 249 -19.63 -22.04 -0.50
N TRP A 250 -18.41 -22.18 0.00
CA TRP A 250 -18.09 -21.87 1.40
C TRP A 250 -18.18 -20.37 1.72
N LEU A 251 -17.79 -19.50 0.78
CA LEU A 251 -17.98 -18.05 0.91
C LEU A 251 -19.46 -17.68 0.97
N ASN A 252 -20.32 -18.34 0.19
CA ASN A 252 -21.76 -18.10 0.25
C ASN A 252 -22.34 -18.48 1.64
N GLN A 253 -21.92 -19.61 2.20
CA GLN A 253 -22.35 -20.01 3.56
C GLN A 253 -21.95 -18.97 4.62
N ALA A 254 -20.74 -18.43 4.53
CA ALA A 254 -20.28 -17.39 5.45
C ALA A 254 -20.99 -16.04 5.20
N ALA A 255 -21.25 -15.70 3.93
CA ALA A 255 -21.95 -14.49 3.55
C ALA A 255 -23.39 -14.45 4.08
N LEU A 256 -24.10 -15.58 4.06
CA LEU A 256 -25.45 -15.74 4.64
C LEU A 256 -25.47 -15.46 6.15
N GLN A 257 -24.33 -15.56 6.82
CA GLN A 257 -24.17 -15.20 8.24
C GLN A 257 -23.78 -13.72 8.45
N SER A 258 -23.96 -12.87 7.44
CA SER A 258 -23.51 -11.46 7.45
C SER A 258 -21.99 -11.29 7.63
N HIS A 259 -21.19 -12.30 7.30
CA HIS A 259 -19.74 -12.21 7.43
C HIS A 259 -19.12 -11.43 6.26
N LYS A 260 -18.83 -10.15 6.51
CA LYS A 260 -18.35 -9.20 5.49
C LYS A 260 -17.13 -9.68 4.67
N PRO A 261 -16.07 -10.26 5.26
CA PRO A 261 -14.95 -10.79 4.48
C PRO A 261 -15.37 -11.80 3.41
N ALA A 262 -16.40 -12.62 3.69
CA ALA A 262 -16.89 -13.60 2.74
C ALA A 262 -17.56 -12.95 1.53
N ILE A 263 -18.41 -11.94 1.74
CA ILE A 263 -19.08 -11.19 0.67
C ILE A 263 -18.05 -10.55 -0.26
N LEU A 264 -17.04 -9.89 0.31
CA LEU A 264 -15.99 -9.22 -0.47
C LEU A 264 -15.16 -10.22 -1.29
N LYS A 265 -14.79 -11.36 -0.69
CA LYS A 265 -14.04 -12.41 -1.40
C LYS A 265 -14.89 -13.09 -2.47
N TYR A 266 -16.18 -13.30 -2.21
CA TYR A 266 -17.11 -13.86 -3.19
C TYR A 266 -17.17 -12.97 -4.42
N GLU A 267 -17.32 -11.65 -4.23
CA GLU A 267 -17.34 -10.68 -5.33
C GLU A 267 -16.08 -10.77 -6.21
N ILE A 268 -14.90 -10.87 -5.59
CA ILE A 268 -13.61 -10.98 -6.28
C ILE A 268 -13.53 -12.27 -7.10
N ILE A 269 -13.92 -13.41 -6.52
CA ILE A 269 -13.84 -14.72 -7.19
C ILE A 269 -14.91 -14.85 -8.28
N CYS A 270 -16.11 -14.31 -8.06
CA CYS A 270 -17.20 -14.37 -9.03
C CYS A 270 -16.82 -13.68 -10.35
N LYS A 271 -16.11 -12.55 -10.29
CA LYS A 271 -15.58 -11.86 -11.49
C LYS A 271 -14.58 -12.70 -12.31
N GLN A 272 -13.97 -13.74 -11.72
CA GLN A 272 -13.03 -14.63 -12.42
C GLN A 272 -13.74 -15.78 -13.15
N LEU A 273 -15.03 -16.00 -12.90
CA LEU A 273 -15.79 -17.13 -13.44
C LEU A 273 -16.90 -16.59 -14.35
N SER A 274 -16.85 -16.94 -15.65
CA SER A 274 -17.88 -16.55 -16.62
C SER A 274 -19.27 -17.08 -16.28
N SER A 275 -19.35 -18.19 -15.55
CA SER A 275 -20.62 -18.79 -15.10
C SER A 275 -21.22 -18.13 -13.86
N CYS A 276 -20.50 -17.24 -13.16
CA CYS A 276 -20.95 -16.69 -11.90
C CYS A 276 -21.84 -15.45 -12.10
N GLN A 277 -23.10 -15.55 -11.67
CA GLN A 277 -24.05 -14.44 -11.67
C GLN A 277 -24.02 -13.71 -10.33
N ILE A 278 -23.24 -12.63 -10.25
CA ILE A 278 -23.07 -11.87 -9.00
C ILE A 278 -24.39 -11.27 -8.49
N TYR A 279 -25.32 -10.95 -9.40
CA TYR A 279 -26.63 -10.42 -9.06
C TYR A 279 -27.45 -11.41 -8.22
N ASP A 280 -27.51 -12.67 -8.64
CA ASP A 280 -28.26 -13.73 -7.95
C ASP A 280 -27.72 -13.95 -6.53
N PHE A 281 -26.41 -13.87 -6.37
CA PHE A 281 -25.77 -13.92 -5.06
C PHE A 281 -26.26 -12.80 -4.15
N PHE A 282 -26.21 -11.54 -4.60
CA PHE A 282 -26.67 -10.42 -3.77
C PHE A 282 -28.18 -10.47 -3.51
N GLN A 283 -28.99 -10.87 -4.48
CA GLN A 283 -30.42 -11.08 -4.29
C GLN A 283 -30.68 -12.12 -3.20
N ASN A 284 -30.00 -13.28 -3.26
CA ASN A 284 -30.13 -14.32 -2.24
C ASN A 284 -29.76 -13.84 -0.82
N LEU A 285 -28.71 -13.01 -0.70
CA LEU A 285 -28.34 -12.45 0.59
C LEU A 285 -29.42 -11.48 1.12
N VAL A 286 -29.97 -10.63 0.27
CA VAL A 286 -31.04 -9.69 0.63
C VAL A 286 -32.32 -10.44 1.02
N THR A 287 -32.74 -11.44 0.25
CA THR A 287 -33.95 -12.24 0.53
C THR A 287 -33.83 -13.03 1.84
N THR A 288 -32.61 -13.45 2.20
CA THR A 288 -32.33 -14.13 3.48
C THR A 288 -32.20 -13.15 4.67
N GLY A 289 -32.31 -11.84 4.44
CA GLY A 289 -32.26 -10.83 5.50
C GLY A 289 -30.85 -10.47 5.97
N VAL A 290 -29.82 -10.76 5.17
CA VAL A 290 -28.44 -10.36 5.47
C VAL A 290 -28.36 -8.84 5.42
N ASN A 291 -27.87 -8.21 6.50
CA ASN A 291 -27.68 -6.76 6.55
C ASN A 291 -26.42 -6.37 5.78
N ILE A 292 -26.55 -6.30 4.46
CA ILE A 292 -25.52 -5.78 3.60
C ILE A 292 -25.81 -4.30 3.38
N LYS A 293 -24.89 -3.44 3.82
CA LYS A 293 -24.76 -2.13 3.20
C LYS A 293 -24.15 -2.37 1.82
N VAL A 294 -24.97 -2.84 0.87
CA VAL A 294 -24.54 -2.99 -0.53
C VAL A 294 -24.23 -1.57 -0.96
N ARG A 295 -22.94 -1.25 -0.99
CA ARG A 295 -22.47 -0.04 -1.66
C ARG A 295 -22.98 -0.20 -3.08
N SER A 296 -23.90 0.69 -3.51
CA SER A 296 -24.49 0.73 -4.85
C SER A 296 -23.67 -0.11 -5.80
N LEU A 297 -24.08 -1.37 -6.02
CA LEU A 297 -23.48 -2.26 -7.01
C LEU A 297 -23.26 -1.37 -8.21
N SER A 298 -21.99 -1.15 -8.58
CA SER A 298 -21.57 -0.18 -9.59
C SER A 298 -22.63 -0.11 -10.66
N THR A 299 -23.38 1.00 -10.65
CA THR A 299 -24.52 1.34 -11.50
C THR A 299 -24.03 1.57 -12.94
N GLU A 300 -23.29 0.59 -13.47
CA GLU A 300 -22.73 0.52 -14.81
C GLU A 300 -23.17 -0.77 -15.51
N LEU A 301 -24.05 -1.58 -14.90
CA LEU A 301 -24.70 -2.73 -15.57
C LEU A 301 -26.19 -2.54 -15.83
N THR A 302 -26.65 -1.29 -15.76
CA THR A 302 -27.99 -0.88 -16.16
C THR A 302 -27.86 0.42 -16.92
N VAL A 303 -27.54 0.34 -18.22
CA VAL A 303 -28.14 1.05 -19.37
C VAL A 303 -27.35 0.60 -20.60
N GLU A 304 -27.73 -0.52 -21.18
CA GLU A 304 -27.72 -0.69 -22.63
C GLU A 304 -29.08 -1.31 -22.97
N ASN A 305 -30.05 -0.43 -23.17
CA ASN A 305 -31.23 -0.67 -24.00
C ASN A 305 -30.96 -0.01 -25.35
#